data_AF-A0A7D5S597-F1
#
_entry.id   AF-A0A7D5S597-F1
#
_cell.length_a   1.000
_cell.length_b   1.000
_cell.length_c   1.000
_cell.angle_alpha   90.00
_cell.angle_beta   90.00
_cell.angle_gamma   90.00
#
_symmetry.space_group_name_H-M   'P 1'
#
loop_
_entity.id
_entity.type
_entity.pdbx_description
1 polymer ?
#
loop_
_entity_poly.entity_id
_entity_poly.type
_entity_poly.pdbx_seq_one_letter_code
_entity_poly.pdbx_strand_id
1 'polypeptide(L)' 'MTVDIYSSTSWKGRILDANGRLIQNLTLNPGTQQIALNQLAEGIYFMVLENKSKTYTYRFMP' A
#
# COMPACT_ATOMS: atom_id res chain seq x y z
N MET A 1 4.15 -10.52 -7.87
CA MET A 1 4.01 -10.62 -6.39
C MET A 1 2.66 -10.03 -5.96
N THR A 2 2.09 -10.53 -4.86
CA THR A 2 0.92 -9.94 -4.19
C THR A 2 1.27 -9.64 -2.74
N VAL A 3 0.63 -8.63 -2.16
CA VAL A 3 0.68 -8.34 -0.72
C VAL A 3 -0.71 -8.47 -0.14
N ASP A 4 -0.83 -9.28 0.91
CA ASP A 4 -2.06 -9.43 1.66
C ASP A 4 -2.07 -8.44 2.82
N ILE A 5 -3.14 -7.66 2.92
CA ILE A 5 -3.36 -6.74 4.04
C ILE A 5 -4.59 -7.20 4.81
N TYR A 6 -4.42 -7.36 6.12
CA TYR A 6 -5.47 -7.70 7.07
C TYR A 6 -5.77 -6.48 7.93
N SER A 7 -7.02 -6.04 7.94
CA SER A 7 -7.44 -4.90 8.76
C SER A 7 -8.83 -5.10 9.36
N SER A 8 -9.02 -4.65 10.60
CA SER A 8 -10.34 -4.60 11.24
C SER A 8 -11.13 -3.32 10.94
N THR A 9 -10.50 -2.31 10.33
CA THR A 9 -11.10 -1.01 9.99
C THR A 9 -10.80 -0.58 8.57
N SER A 10 -11.50 0.43 8.05
CA SER A 10 -11.16 1.01 6.75
C SER A 10 -9.89 1.86 6.80
N TRP A 11 -9.09 1.81 5.74
CA TRP A 11 -7.88 2.62 5.55
C TRP A 11 -7.84 3.21 4.13
N LYS A 12 -7.17 4.34 4.01
CA LYS A 12 -6.69 4.84 2.71
C LYS A 12 -5.23 4.42 2.56
N GLY A 13 -4.89 3.86 1.42
CA GLY A 13 -3.54 3.46 1.09
C GLY A 13 -3.01 4.22 -0.12
N ARG A 14 -1.69 4.41 -0.17
CA ARG A 14 -0.97 4.99 -1.30
C ARG A 14 0.29 4.17 -1.55
N ILE A 15 0.57 3.86 -2.81
CA ILE A 15 1.87 3.33 -3.23
C ILE A 15 2.62 4.47 -3.90
N LEU A 16 3.82 4.75 -3.42
CA LEU A 16 4.73 5.77 -3.93
C LEU A 16 6.00 5.11 -4.44
N ASP A 17 6.61 5.65 -5.50
CA ASP A 17 7.96 5.26 -5.90
C ASP A 17 9.03 5.92 -5.01
N ALA A 18 10.30 5.57 -5.23
CA ALA A 18 11.44 6.08 -4.46
C ALA A 18 11.59 7.61 -4.48
N ASN A 19 11.03 8.29 -5.48
CA ASN A 19 11.05 9.74 -5.61
C ASN A 19 9.82 10.41 -4.97
N GLY A 20 8.94 9.62 -4.33
CA GLY A 20 7.70 10.09 -3.71
C GLY A 20 6.56 10.31 -4.70
N ARG A 21 6.69 9.92 -5.98
CA ARG A 21 5.60 10.04 -6.95
C ARG A 21 4.54 8.98 -6.65
N LEU A 22 3.28 9.42 -6.63
CA LEU A 22 2.13 8.53 -6.45
C LEU A 22 1.98 7.59 -7.65
N ILE A 23 1.96 6.29 -7.37
CA ILE A 23 1.75 5.22 -8.33
C ILE A 23 0.30 4.74 -8.29
N GLN A 24 -0.23 4.52 -7.08
CA GLN A 24 -1.56 3.96 -6.91
C GLN A 24 -2.21 4.44 -5.61
N ASN A 25 -3.52 4.71 -5.67
CA ASN A 25 -4.36 4.83 -4.48
C ASN A 25 -5.05 3.51 -4.18
N LEU A 26 -5.22 3.22 -2.89
CA LEU A 26 -5.87 2.03 -2.37
C LEU A 26 -6.97 2.44 -1.39
N THR A 27 -8.08 1.73 -1.42
CA THR A 27 -9.11 1.82 -0.38
C THR A 27 -9.22 0.46 0.25
N LEU A 28 -8.77 0.36 1.51
CA LEU A 28 -8.81 -0.89 2.25
C LEU A 28 -10.06 -0.93 3.10
N ASN A 29 -10.92 -1.90 2.84
CA ASN A 29 -12.08 -2.18 3.68
C ASN A 29 -11.70 -3.18 4.77
N PRO A 30 -12.46 -3.26 5.87
CA PRO A 30 -12.26 -4.31 6.87
C PRO A 30 -12.28 -5.70 6.22
N GLY A 31 -11.39 -6.58 6.68
CA GLY A 31 -11.17 -7.91 6.14
C GLY A 31 -9.78 -8.08 5.55
N THR A 32 -9.64 -9.09 4.69
CA THR A 32 -8.41 -9.39 3.94
C THR A 32 -8.54 -8.83 2.53
N GLN A 33 -7.51 -8.11 2.09
CA GLN A 33 -7.41 -7.65 0.71
C GLN A 33 -6.05 -7.97 0.12
N GLN A 34 -6.05 -8.42 -1.13
CA GLN A 34 -4.84 -8.69 -1.88
C GLN A 34 -4.55 -7.53 -2.83
N ILE A 35 -3.33 -7.02 -2.80
CA ILE A 35 -2.86 -5.99 -3.71
C ILE A 35 -1.85 -6.62 -4.66
N ALA A 36 -2.16 -6.57 -5.94
CA ALA A 36 -1.24 -7.04 -6.98
C ALA A 36 -0.14 -5.99 -7.22
N LEU A 37 1.11 -6.41 -7.12
CA LEU A 37 2.30 -5.57 -7.36
C LEU A 37 3.03 -5.96 -8.65
N ASN A 38 2.47 -6.88 -9.42
CA ASN A 38 3.06 -7.44 -10.64
C ASN A 38 3.23 -6.44 -11.79
N GLN A 39 2.57 -5.29 -11.73
CA GLN A 39 2.70 -4.22 -12.73
C GLN A 39 3.82 -3.22 -12.38
N LEU A 40 4.43 -3.34 -11.19
CA LEU A 40 5.52 -2.47 -10.78
C LEU A 40 6.83 -2.99 -11.38
N ALA A 41 7.63 -2.07 -11.92
CA ALA A 41 8.99 -2.37 -12.31
C ALA A 41 9.84 -2.68 -11.06
N GLU A 42 10.99 -3.34 -11.25
CA GLU A 42 11.95 -3.54 -10.17
C GLU A 42 12.40 -2.19 -9.60
N GLY A 43 12.35 -2.06 -8.27
CA GLY A 43 12.68 -0.81 -7.60
C GLY A 43 12.19 -0.73 -6.16
N ILE A 44 12.49 0.39 -5.50
CA ILE A 44 12.02 0.66 -4.14
C ILE A 44 10.68 1.39 -4.20
N TYR A 45 9.73 0.90 -3.43
CA TYR A 45 8.42 1.51 -3.26
C TYR A 45 8.06 1.67 -1.78
N PHE A 46 7.14 2.57 -1.53
CA PHE A 46 6.58 2.84 -0.21
C PHE A 46 5.06 2.65 -0.25
N MET A 47 4.55 1.82 0.64
CA MET A 47 3.12 1.73 0.93
C MET A 47 2.82 2.56 2.17
N VAL A 48 2.00 3.60 2.01
CA VAL A 48 1.53 4.44 3.11
C VAL A 48 0.08 4.10 3.37
N LEU A 49 -0.25 3.68 4.59
CA LEU A 49 -1.61 3.39 5.03
C LEU A 49 -2.01 4.40 6.09
N GLU A 50 -3.11 5.10 5.91
CA GLU A 50 -3.62 6.09 6.86
C GLU A 50 -5.11 5.87 7.18
N ASN A 51 -5.44 6.06 8.45
CA ASN A 51 -6.81 6.21 8.91
C ASN A 51 -6.89 7.47 9.80
N LYS A 52 -8.03 7.69 10.47
CA LYS A 52 -8.24 8.89 11.29
C LYS A 52 -7.28 9.03 12.47
N SER A 53 -6.60 7.96 12.89
CA SER A 53 -5.83 7.92 14.13
C SER A 53 -4.36 7.57 13.93
N LYS A 54 -4.02 6.93 12.82
CA LYS A 54 -2.70 6.33 12.61
C LYS A 54 -2.28 6.42 11.15
N THR A 55 -0.97 6.48 10.97
CA THR A 55 -0.31 6.34 9.68
C THR A 55 0.79 5.30 9.82
N TYR A 56 0.82 4.34 8.89
CA TYR A 56 1.89 3.37 8.74
C TYR A 56 2.58 3.58 7.40
N THR A 57 3.88 3.34 7.36
CA THR A 57 4.67 3.37 6.12
C THR A 57 5.53 2.12 6.06
N TYR A 58 5.45 1.40 4.95
CA TYR A 58 6.20 0.18 4.70
C TYR A 58 7.00 0.32 3.41
N ARG A 59 8.29 -0.03 3.46
CA ARG A 59 9.18 -0.05 2.29
C ARG A 59 9.25 -1.47 1.74
N PHE A 60 9.12 -1.63 0.43
CA PHE A 60 9.23 -2.93 -0.23
C PHE A 60 9.89 -2.83 -1.60
N MET A 61 10.27 -3.98 -2.15
CA MET A 61 10.79 -4.16 -3.51
C MET A 61 9.98 -5.30 -4.16
N PRO A 62 9.32 -5.05 -5.31
CA PRO A 62 8.48 -6.02 -6.03
C PRO A 62 9.15 -7.34 -6.41
#